data_AF-R1CTZ6-F1
#
_entry.id   AF-R1CTZ6-F1
#
_cell.length_a   1.000
_cell.length_b   1.000
_cell.length_c   1.000
_cell.angle_alpha   90.00
_cell.angle_beta   90.00
_cell.angle_gamma   90.00
#
_symmetry.space_group_name_H-M   'P 1'
#
loop_
_entity.id
_entity.type
_entity.pdbx_description
1 polymer ?
#
loop_
_entity_poly.entity_id
_entity_poly.type
_entity_poly.pdbx_seq_one_letter_code
_entity_poly.pdbx_strand_id
1 'polypeptide(L)'
;MGSGTASKPATSLATATDLNVDETSLALWRKLYANFDKRKLVKWRQLGGGDLEPVLASGAVALLDAQWIISHAVAGGVLTHRQALPKEAFLSLADLVEAIDEYSLSLPVAALSYPWLTKDHPDPRGANLGRVAKALKALLSEPDYITRIGVFWDFGSLHQHPDPANGGLGCLGTLYSHPETRVLRLTSFPKDHKTEHQAEGTNVATYFDRGWCYTENAWASLTKSGRLSLDLRLMRDEEEYSCVSLVDECTKGGGRRPPLLPSQFAAELETKSFTNGKDDKPLVTRLYKDAFEEQFGKATELRYVRLGWGDAEAAQVAAVLASGAAPDLKELYLGYNQIGDEGCNTLAAALGKEGAAPRLEELYLSYNKIGDEGCKALTAALKEGGAPRLKMLYLEGNTIGDHGCKALAAALVEGAAPSLKTLFVGSKPPELVTACKERGIYLDLYIDNSHR
;
A
#
# COMPACT_ATOMS: atom_id res chain seq x y z
N MET A 1 55.91 -17.80 22.64
CA MET A 1 55.56 -16.59 21.86
C MET A 1 54.40 -16.96 20.96
N GLY A 2 53.23 -16.40 21.24
CA GLY A 2 51.96 -16.78 20.60
C GLY A 2 50.82 -16.30 21.48
N SER A 3 50.54 -15.00 21.44
CA SER A 3 49.39 -14.38 22.09
C SER A 3 48.49 -13.79 21.02
N GLY A 4 47.31 -14.41 20.83
CA GLY A 4 46.22 -13.80 20.08
C GLY A 4 45.51 -12.76 20.93
N THR A 5 45.12 -11.66 20.30
CA THR A 5 44.12 -10.72 20.83
C THR A 5 43.16 -10.31 19.73
N ALA A 6 41.88 -10.50 20.02
CA ALA A 6 40.73 -10.18 19.20
C ALA A 6 40.61 -8.67 18.90
N SER A 7 39.97 -8.34 17.77
CA SER A 7 39.27 -7.06 17.62
C SER A 7 37.85 -7.31 17.10
N LYS A 8 36.90 -6.64 17.75
CA LYS A 8 35.44 -6.77 17.65
C LYS A 8 34.89 -6.29 16.29
N PRO A 9 33.69 -6.76 15.87
CA PRO A 9 32.94 -6.11 14.82
C PRO A 9 32.32 -4.81 15.35
N ALA A 10 32.54 -3.70 14.64
CA ALA A 10 31.91 -2.43 14.95
C ALA A 10 30.45 -2.45 14.49
N THR A 11 29.54 -2.55 15.46
CA THR A 11 28.15 -2.08 15.37
C THR A 11 28.12 -0.56 15.61
N SER A 12 27.53 0.21 14.69
CA SER A 12 26.70 1.34 15.10
C SER A 12 25.63 1.61 14.04
N LEU A 13 24.37 1.70 14.49
CA LEU A 13 23.28 2.24 13.70
C LEU A 13 23.64 3.67 13.30
N ALA A 14 23.48 4.01 12.02
CA ALA A 14 23.45 5.39 11.60
C ALA A 14 22.12 6.00 12.10
N THR A 15 22.24 6.90 13.07
CA THR A 15 21.21 7.87 13.42
C THR A 15 20.96 8.80 12.24
N ALA A 16 19.74 9.37 12.17
CA ALA A 16 19.26 10.25 11.13
C ALA A 16 20.10 11.54 10.97
N THR A 17 21.22 11.46 10.27
CA THR A 17 21.96 12.55 9.60
C THR A 17 23.07 11.89 8.77
N ASP A 18 22.76 11.61 7.50
CA ASP A 18 23.68 11.47 6.35
C ASP A 18 23.03 10.56 5.28
N LEU A 19 21.90 11.01 4.73
CA LEU A 19 21.44 10.54 3.42
C LEU A 19 22.24 11.29 2.36
N ASN A 20 23.47 10.83 2.15
CA ASN A 20 24.36 11.41 1.15
C ASN A 20 23.85 10.99 -0.24
N VAL A 21 23.00 11.83 -0.85
CA VAL A 21 22.74 11.81 -2.29
C VAL A 21 24.11 11.91 -2.97
N ASP A 22 24.53 10.88 -3.70
CA ASP A 22 25.88 10.83 -4.25
C ASP A 22 26.15 12.06 -5.14
N GLU A 23 27.38 12.59 -5.10
CA GLU A 23 27.74 13.83 -5.81
C GLU A 23 27.56 13.72 -7.33
N THR A 24 27.58 12.51 -7.90
CA THR A 24 27.33 12.26 -9.33
C THR A 24 25.86 12.51 -9.67
N SER A 25 24.94 12.02 -8.85
CA SER A 25 23.50 12.32 -8.95
C SER A 25 23.26 13.82 -8.84
N LEU A 26 23.86 14.48 -7.83
CA LEU A 26 23.71 15.93 -7.64
C LEU A 26 24.28 16.74 -8.81
N ALA A 27 25.41 16.32 -9.38
CA ALA A 27 25.99 16.97 -10.56
C ALA A 27 25.08 16.87 -11.79
N LEU A 28 24.43 15.72 -12.01
CA LEU A 28 23.46 15.54 -13.08
C LEU A 28 22.24 16.47 -12.88
N TRP A 29 21.69 16.52 -11.67
CA TRP A 29 20.55 17.39 -11.34
C TRP A 29 20.89 18.87 -11.47
N ARG A 30 22.06 19.32 -10.99
CA ARG A 30 22.54 20.70 -11.17
C ARG A 30 22.69 21.08 -12.66
N LYS A 31 23.08 20.11 -13.51
CA LYS A 31 23.23 20.31 -14.96
C LYS A 31 21.89 20.38 -15.68
N LEU A 32 20.91 19.59 -15.25
CA LEU A 32 19.58 19.54 -15.87
C LEU A 32 18.63 20.63 -15.36
N TYR A 33 18.82 21.10 -14.11
CA TYR A 33 17.89 21.98 -13.42
C TYR A 33 18.65 23.08 -12.65
N ALA A 34 18.70 24.28 -13.23
CA ALA A 34 19.54 25.38 -12.75
C ALA A 34 19.21 25.89 -11.32
N ASN A 35 17.98 25.69 -10.84
CA ASN A 35 17.47 26.22 -9.57
C ASN A 35 16.81 25.14 -8.69
N PHE A 36 17.39 23.95 -8.64
CA PHE A 36 16.79 22.81 -7.96
C PHE A 36 16.98 22.81 -6.43
N ASP A 37 15.90 22.63 -5.65
CA ASP A 37 15.99 22.53 -4.18
C ASP A 37 16.44 21.14 -3.72
N LYS A 38 17.69 21.05 -3.23
CA LYS A 38 18.28 19.81 -2.71
C LYS A 38 17.44 19.18 -1.58
N ARG A 39 16.74 19.97 -0.77
CA ARG A 39 15.92 19.44 0.34
C ARG A 39 14.73 18.65 -0.18
N LYS A 40 14.10 19.13 -1.25
CA LYS A 40 13.00 18.44 -1.91
C LYS A 40 13.45 17.12 -2.53
N LEU A 41 14.65 17.05 -3.12
CA LEU A 41 15.21 15.77 -3.60
C LEU A 41 15.44 14.76 -2.50
N VAL A 42 16.01 15.23 -1.38
CA VAL A 42 16.27 14.36 -0.22
C VAL A 42 14.94 13.79 0.26
N LYS A 43 13.91 14.63 0.39
CA LYS A 43 12.56 14.18 0.76
C LYS A 43 11.94 13.24 -0.27
N TRP A 44 12.05 13.53 -1.57
CA TRP A 44 11.63 12.65 -2.66
C TRP A 44 12.23 11.24 -2.50
N ARG A 45 13.54 11.15 -2.26
CA ARG A 45 14.24 9.86 -2.08
C ARG A 45 13.93 9.20 -0.72
N GLN A 46 13.69 9.97 0.34
CA GLN A 46 13.21 9.43 1.63
C GLN A 46 11.85 8.75 1.49
N LEU A 47 10.98 9.29 0.64
CA LEU A 47 9.70 8.68 0.29
C LEU A 47 9.82 7.57 -0.75
N GLY A 48 11.02 7.06 -1.03
CA GLY A 48 11.24 5.97 -2.00
C GLY A 48 11.28 6.40 -3.47
N GLY A 49 11.15 7.70 -3.78
CA GLY A 49 11.10 8.20 -5.15
C GLY A 49 12.32 7.85 -6.02
N GLY A 50 13.44 7.45 -5.41
CA GLY A 50 14.59 6.87 -6.09
C GLY A 50 14.25 5.64 -6.95
N ASP A 51 13.27 4.84 -6.54
CA ASP A 51 12.78 3.68 -7.30
C ASP A 51 12.08 4.09 -8.60
N LEU A 52 11.50 5.30 -8.63
CA LEU A 52 10.81 5.87 -9.79
C LEU A 52 11.75 6.64 -10.73
N GLU A 53 12.91 7.11 -10.25
CA GLU A 53 13.85 7.89 -11.06
C GLU A 53 14.28 7.14 -12.35
N PRO A 54 14.71 5.86 -12.31
CA PRO A 54 15.07 5.12 -13.53
C PRO A 54 13.88 4.90 -14.47
N VAL A 55 12.69 4.66 -13.91
CA VAL A 55 11.45 4.45 -14.68
C VAL A 55 11.13 5.69 -15.49
N LEU A 56 11.16 6.87 -14.86
CA LEU A 56 10.86 8.15 -15.50
C LEU A 56 11.98 8.58 -16.44
N ALA A 57 13.25 8.36 -16.07
CA ALA A 57 14.40 8.69 -16.91
C ALA A 57 14.47 7.87 -18.20
N SER A 58 13.92 6.64 -18.21
CA SER A 58 13.89 5.78 -19.40
C SER A 58 13.07 6.37 -20.56
N GLY A 59 12.14 7.29 -20.27
CA GLY A 59 11.17 7.81 -21.24
C GLY A 59 10.09 6.81 -21.68
N ALA A 60 10.15 5.55 -21.22
CA ALA A 60 9.14 4.53 -21.51
C ALA A 60 7.77 4.92 -20.93
N VAL A 61 7.78 5.61 -19.78
CA VAL A 61 6.60 6.15 -19.11
C VAL A 61 6.64 7.68 -19.13
N ALA A 62 5.51 8.32 -19.41
CA ALA A 62 5.29 9.75 -19.18
C ALA A 62 4.09 9.95 -18.26
N LEU A 63 4.23 10.78 -17.23
CA LEU A 63 3.14 11.06 -16.28
C LEU A 63 2.35 12.29 -16.75
N LEU A 64 1.03 12.14 -16.83
CA LEU A 64 0.13 13.23 -17.19
C LEU A 64 -0.03 14.21 -16.02
N ASP A 65 -0.08 15.50 -16.30
CA ASP A 65 -0.40 16.51 -15.29
C ASP A 65 -1.88 16.37 -14.88
N ALA A 66 -2.14 16.15 -13.60
CA ALA A 66 -3.49 16.11 -13.06
C ALA A 66 -4.29 17.38 -13.37
N GLN A 67 -3.65 18.56 -13.36
CA GLN A 67 -4.31 19.81 -13.70
C GLN A 67 -4.73 19.85 -15.17
N TRP A 68 -3.90 19.31 -16.07
CA TRP A 68 -4.24 19.17 -17.49
C TRP A 68 -5.41 18.20 -17.68
N ILE A 69 -5.40 17.03 -17.01
CA ILE A 69 -6.50 16.06 -17.04
C ILE A 69 -7.82 16.73 -16.62
N ILE A 70 -7.80 17.50 -15.52
CA ILE A 70 -8.98 18.21 -15.02
C ILE A 70 -9.50 19.20 -16.07
N SER A 71 -8.63 20.04 -16.62
CA SER A 71 -9.01 21.03 -17.63
C SER A 71 -9.54 20.38 -18.91
N HIS A 72 -8.93 19.27 -19.36
CA HIS A 72 -9.34 18.52 -20.53
C HIS A 72 -10.72 17.90 -20.35
N ALA A 73 -10.99 17.32 -19.18
CA ALA A 73 -12.30 16.77 -18.84
C ALA A 73 -13.40 17.84 -18.78
N VAL A 74 -13.11 19.00 -18.16
CA VAL A 74 -14.06 20.14 -18.07
C VAL A 74 -14.40 20.69 -19.46
N ALA A 75 -13.46 20.64 -20.40
CA ALA A 75 -13.69 21.03 -21.79
C ALA A 75 -14.50 19.99 -22.60
N GLY A 76 -14.93 18.88 -21.98
CA GLY A 76 -15.64 17.79 -22.66
C GLY A 76 -14.73 16.92 -23.53
N GLY A 77 -13.42 16.95 -23.28
CA GLY A 77 -12.43 16.16 -24.01
C GLY A 77 -12.54 14.66 -23.74
N VAL A 78 -11.90 13.88 -24.62
CA VAL A 78 -11.63 12.45 -24.43
C VAL A 78 -10.12 12.27 -24.47
N LEU A 79 -9.57 11.43 -23.59
CA LEU A 79 -8.13 11.18 -23.56
C LEU A 79 -7.71 10.47 -24.85
N THR A 80 -6.67 10.96 -25.52
CA THR A 80 -6.09 10.31 -26.70
C THR A 80 -4.81 9.56 -26.32
N HIS A 81 -4.31 8.74 -27.25
CA HIS A 81 -3.05 8.03 -27.05
C HIS A 81 -1.88 9.02 -26.87
N ARG A 82 -0.85 8.61 -26.12
CA ARG A 82 0.31 9.44 -25.73
C ARG A 82 0.84 10.34 -26.86
N GLN A 83 1.02 9.79 -28.06
CA GLN A 83 1.65 10.50 -29.18
C GLN A 83 0.80 11.66 -29.74
N ALA A 84 -0.50 11.66 -29.50
CA ALA A 84 -1.40 12.75 -29.91
C ALA A 84 -1.58 13.82 -28.83
N LEU A 85 -1.04 13.62 -27.63
CA LEU A 85 -1.16 14.56 -26.53
C LEU A 85 -0.12 15.69 -26.66
N PRO A 86 -0.49 16.93 -26.31
CA PRO A 86 0.43 18.07 -26.33
C PRO A 86 1.50 17.91 -25.24
N LYS A 87 2.65 18.57 -25.40
CA LYS A 87 3.78 18.44 -24.45
C LYS A 87 3.40 18.92 -23.04
N GLU A 88 2.52 19.91 -22.96
CA GLU A 88 2.00 20.51 -21.74
C GLU A 88 1.10 19.54 -20.95
N ALA A 89 0.70 18.42 -21.55
CA ALA A 89 -0.04 17.38 -20.84
C ALA A 89 0.82 16.59 -19.85
N PHE A 90 2.15 16.73 -19.89
CA PHE A 90 3.08 15.86 -19.15
C PHE A 90 3.91 16.61 -18.11
N LEU A 91 4.20 15.91 -17.01
CA LEU A 91 5.13 16.36 -15.97
C LEU A 91 6.52 15.77 -16.17
N SER A 92 7.53 16.58 -15.89
CA SER A 92 8.91 16.11 -15.74
C SER A 92 9.16 15.60 -14.31
N LEU A 93 10.26 14.86 -14.12
CA LEU A 93 10.72 14.47 -12.79
C LEU A 93 10.97 15.69 -11.88
N ALA A 94 11.45 16.81 -12.43
CA ALA A 94 11.63 18.02 -11.65
C ALA A 94 10.30 18.63 -11.19
N ASP A 95 9.25 18.61 -12.03
CA ASP A 95 7.92 19.07 -11.62
C ASP A 95 7.40 18.27 -10.41
N LEU A 96 7.67 16.96 -10.39
CA LEU A 96 7.27 16.06 -9.30
C LEU A 96 8.08 16.30 -8.03
N VAL A 97 9.40 16.48 -8.14
CA VAL A 97 10.23 16.80 -6.97
C VAL A 97 9.87 18.18 -6.41
N GLU A 98 9.57 19.16 -7.27
CA GLU A 98 9.15 20.49 -6.83
C GLU A 98 7.78 20.49 -6.14
N ALA A 99 6.93 19.50 -6.42
CA ALA A 99 5.64 19.34 -5.74
C ALA A 99 5.74 18.75 -4.33
N ILE A 100 6.94 18.32 -3.90
CA ILE A 100 7.20 17.79 -2.55
C ILE A 100 7.73 18.88 -1.61
N ASP A 101 7.36 18.77 -0.35
CA ASP A 101 7.89 19.55 0.77
C ASP A 101 8.23 18.65 1.98
N GLU A 102 8.72 19.25 3.07
CA GLU A 102 9.12 18.51 4.28
C GLU A 102 7.96 17.74 4.96
N TYR A 103 6.72 18.21 4.80
CA TYR A 103 5.51 17.63 5.40
C TYR A 103 4.87 16.55 4.55
N SER A 104 5.26 16.43 3.28
CA SER A 104 4.74 15.43 2.35
C SER A 104 4.83 14.01 2.92
N LEU A 105 3.70 13.31 2.90
CA LEU A 105 3.55 11.96 3.45
C LEU A 105 3.46 10.86 2.38
N SER A 106 3.55 11.22 1.10
CA SER A 106 3.53 10.31 -0.05
C SER A 106 4.12 11.02 -1.28
N LEU A 107 4.48 10.26 -2.32
CA LEU A 107 4.92 10.84 -3.59
C LEU A 107 3.74 11.45 -4.37
N PRO A 108 3.94 12.55 -5.12
CA PRO A 108 2.94 13.18 -5.98
C PRO A 108 2.72 12.39 -7.29
N VAL A 109 2.62 11.07 -7.18
CA VAL A 109 2.47 10.15 -8.32
C VAL A 109 1.26 9.26 -8.07
N ALA A 110 0.35 9.23 -9.04
CA ALA A 110 -0.81 8.35 -9.04
C ALA A 110 -0.76 7.40 -10.25
N ALA A 111 -1.21 6.16 -10.10
CA ALA A 111 -1.43 5.21 -11.18
C ALA A 111 -2.91 4.86 -11.29
N LEU A 112 -3.44 4.81 -12.51
CA LEU A 112 -4.84 4.49 -12.77
C LEU A 112 -4.99 3.03 -13.18
N SER A 113 -5.70 2.23 -12.39
CA SER A 113 -6.09 0.87 -12.76
C SER A 113 -7.55 0.82 -13.15
N TYR A 114 -7.84 0.32 -14.36
CA TYR A 114 -9.18 0.41 -14.93
C TYR A 114 -9.37 -0.61 -16.07
N PRO A 115 -10.63 -1.01 -16.37
CA PRO A 115 -10.90 -1.90 -17.48
C PRO A 115 -11.08 -1.10 -18.78
N TRP A 116 -10.47 -1.56 -19.87
CA TRP A 116 -10.76 -1.03 -21.21
C TRP A 116 -12.22 -1.29 -21.59
N LEU A 117 -12.95 -0.24 -21.97
CA LEU A 117 -14.38 -0.30 -22.31
C LEU A 117 -14.65 -0.83 -23.73
N THR A 118 -13.73 -0.60 -24.67
CA THR A 118 -13.80 -1.16 -26.02
C THR A 118 -12.44 -1.70 -26.44
N LYS A 119 -12.39 -2.42 -27.57
CA LYS A 119 -11.14 -2.94 -28.14
C LYS A 119 -10.12 -1.85 -28.47
N ASP A 120 -10.58 -0.73 -29.04
CA ASP A 120 -9.69 0.29 -29.60
C ASP A 120 -9.49 1.50 -28.69
N HIS A 121 -10.35 1.65 -27.66
CA HIS A 121 -10.28 2.81 -26.78
C HIS A 121 -10.67 2.46 -25.33
N PRO A 122 -9.87 2.88 -24.33
CA PRO A 122 -10.17 2.60 -22.93
C PRO A 122 -11.43 3.30 -22.43
N ASP A 123 -11.68 4.53 -22.85
CA ASP A 123 -12.82 5.36 -22.42
C ASP A 123 -13.38 6.27 -23.54
N PRO A 124 -14.07 5.70 -24.55
CA PRO A 124 -14.41 6.44 -25.78
C PRO A 124 -15.38 7.61 -25.58
N ARG A 125 -16.02 7.70 -24.42
CA ARG A 125 -16.99 8.76 -24.08
C ARG A 125 -16.49 9.74 -23.03
N GLY A 126 -15.28 9.53 -22.48
CA GLY A 126 -14.73 10.37 -21.43
C GLY A 126 -15.42 10.23 -20.07
N ALA A 127 -16.21 9.17 -19.84
CA ALA A 127 -16.95 9.00 -18.59
C ALA A 127 -16.00 8.69 -17.42
N ASN A 128 -15.00 7.83 -17.66
CA ASN A 128 -13.95 7.56 -16.68
C ASN A 128 -13.04 8.78 -16.51
N LEU A 129 -12.74 9.50 -17.59
CA LEU A 129 -11.99 10.76 -17.54
C LEU A 129 -12.67 11.80 -16.63
N GLY A 130 -13.98 12.01 -16.77
CA GLY A 130 -14.72 12.92 -15.90
C GLY A 130 -14.66 12.50 -14.42
N ARG A 131 -14.78 11.19 -14.15
CA ARG A 131 -14.70 10.65 -12.78
C ARG A 131 -13.31 10.80 -12.17
N VAL A 132 -12.26 10.49 -12.93
CA VAL A 132 -10.86 10.66 -12.53
C VAL A 132 -10.54 12.13 -12.31
N ALA A 133 -10.97 13.03 -13.20
CA ALA A 133 -10.79 14.48 -13.04
C ALA A 133 -11.43 14.98 -11.74
N LYS A 134 -12.64 14.51 -11.40
CA LYS A 134 -13.30 14.87 -10.14
C LYS A 134 -12.50 14.43 -8.92
N ALA A 135 -11.95 13.21 -8.95
CA ALA A 135 -11.08 12.70 -7.88
C ALA A 135 -9.76 13.49 -7.77
N LEU A 136 -9.11 13.79 -8.90
CA LEU A 136 -7.88 14.59 -8.92
C LEU A 136 -8.11 16.01 -8.41
N LYS A 137 -9.24 16.64 -8.76
CA LYS A 137 -9.63 17.95 -8.23
C LYS A 137 -9.78 17.91 -6.71
N ALA A 138 -10.41 16.86 -6.17
CA ALA A 138 -10.55 16.67 -4.73
C ALA A 138 -9.19 16.44 -4.05
N LEU A 139 -8.28 15.64 -4.63
CA LEU A 139 -6.94 15.44 -4.08
C LEU A 139 -6.10 16.73 -4.05
N LEU A 140 -6.29 17.62 -5.02
CA LEU A 140 -5.63 18.92 -5.11
C LEU A 140 -6.34 20.05 -4.34
N SER A 141 -7.47 19.76 -3.67
CA SER A 141 -8.25 20.78 -2.96
C SER A 141 -7.59 21.30 -1.67
N GLU A 142 -6.61 20.58 -1.15
CA GLU A 142 -5.86 20.93 0.06
C GLU A 142 -4.38 21.13 -0.30
N PRO A 143 -4.01 22.32 -0.81
CA PRO A 143 -2.69 22.58 -1.38
C PRO A 143 -1.56 22.50 -0.35
N ASP A 144 -1.89 22.61 0.94
CA ASP A 144 -0.94 22.43 2.04
C ASP A 144 -0.39 21.00 2.14
N TYR A 145 -1.01 20.03 1.46
CA TYR A 145 -0.56 18.63 1.46
C TYR A 145 -0.11 18.12 0.09
N ILE A 146 -0.78 18.55 -0.99
CA ILE A 146 -0.47 18.11 -2.36
C ILE A 146 -0.74 19.24 -3.34
N THR A 147 0.32 19.75 -3.97
CA THR A 147 0.22 20.88 -4.91
C THR A 147 0.15 20.46 -6.37
N ARG A 148 0.65 19.27 -6.70
CA ARG A 148 0.65 18.71 -8.06
C ARG A 148 0.68 17.19 -8.01
N ILE A 149 0.13 16.53 -9.03
CA ILE A 149 0.15 15.06 -9.15
C ILE A 149 0.46 14.69 -10.59
N GLY A 150 1.44 13.81 -10.79
CA GLY A 150 1.66 13.10 -12.05
C GLY A 150 0.85 11.81 -12.10
N VAL A 151 0.08 11.61 -13.16
CA VAL A 151 -0.82 10.46 -13.32
C VAL A 151 -0.28 9.53 -14.39
N PHE A 152 0.04 8.30 -13.98
CA PHE A 152 0.24 7.19 -14.88
C PHE A 152 -1.13 6.66 -15.32
N TRP A 153 -1.45 6.91 -16.59
CA TRP A 153 -2.62 6.38 -17.27
C TRP A 153 -2.11 5.67 -18.52
N ASP A 154 -1.93 4.35 -18.47
CA ASP A 154 -1.32 3.51 -19.52
C ASP A 154 -1.53 4.00 -20.98
N PHE A 155 -2.75 4.34 -21.38
CA PHE A 155 -3.11 4.82 -22.72
C PHE A 155 -2.45 6.16 -23.10
N GLY A 156 -2.40 7.11 -22.17
CA GLY A 156 -1.73 8.40 -22.33
C GLY A 156 -0.26 8.41 -21.89
N SER A 157 0.16 7.41 -21.10
CA SER A 157 1.48 7.35 -20.48
C SER A 157 2.49 6.44 -21.18
N LEU A 158 2.02 5.40 -21.87
CA LEU A 158 2.85 4.48 -22.66
C LEU A 158 2.72 4.80 -24.15
N HIS A 159 3.79 4.53 -24.91
CA HIS A 159 3.72 4.58 -26.37
C HIS A 159 2.78 3.47 -26.87
N GLN A 160 1.77 3.84 -27.65
CA GLN A 160 0.86 2.89 -28.30
C GLN A 160 1.44 2.46 -29.67
N HIS A 161 1.18 1.22 -30.10
CA HIS A 161 1.62 0.71 -31.41
C HIS A 161 1.18 1.63 -32.57
N PRO A 162 2.00 1.79 -33.65
CA PRO A 162 3.02 0.86 -34.14
C PRO A 162 4.48 1.15 -33.72
N ASP A 163 4.74 2.14 -32.87
CA ASP A 163 6.12 2.43 -32.40
C ASP A 163 6.71 1.24 -31.61
N PRO A 164 8.05 1.07 -31.55
CA PRO A 164 8.65 -0.10 -30.93
C PRO A 164 8.20 -0.18 -29.48
N ALA A 165 7.85 -1.41 -29.06
CA ALA A 165 7.46 -1.76 -27.70
C ALA A 165 8.68 -1.55 -26.76
N ASN A 166 8.99 -0.29 -26.44
CA ASN A 166 10.03 0.04 -25.48
C ASN A 166 9.53 -0.30 -24.09
N GLY A 167 9.68 -1.57 -23.69
CA GLY A 167 9.94 -2.04 -22.32
C GLY A 167 9.02 -1.62 -21.16
N GLY A 168 7.98 -0.81 -21.37
CA GLY A 168 7.24 -0.11 -20.30
C GLY A 168 6.42 -1.01 -19.38
N LEU A 169 6.15 -2.25 -19.80
CA LEU A 169 5.47 -3.23 -18.94
C LEU A 169 6.32 -3.63 -17.73
N GLY A 170 7.67 -3.58 -17.85
CA GLY A 170 8.58 -4.00 -16.79
C GLY A 170 8.55 -3.10 -15.55
N CYS A 171 8.17 -1.83 -15.69
CA CYS A 171 8.13 -0.86 -14.59
C CYS A 171 6.73 -0.67 -13.98
N LEU A 172 5.69 -1.34 -14.51
CA LEU A 172 4.33 -1.25 -13.96
C LEU A 172 4.28 -1.73 -12.52
N GLY A 173 4.99 -2.82 -12.22
CA GLY A 173 5.14 -3.35 -10.87
C GLY A 173 5.52 -2.23 -9.92
N THR A 174 6.62 -1.53 -10.18
CA THR A 174 7.10 -0.40 -9.37
C THR A 174 6.02 0.67 -9.18
N LEU A 175 5.36 1.14 -10.24
CA LEU A 175 4.35 2.21 -10.13
C LEU A 175 3.16 1.80 -9.25
N TYR A 176 2.66 0.58 -9.42
CA TYR A 176 1.48 0.09 -8.69
C TYR A 176 1.81 -0.48 -7.31
N SER A 177 3.03 -0.95 -7.04
CA SER A 177 3.41 -1.59 -5.77
C SER A 177 4.20 -0.68 -4.82
N HIS A 178 4.84 0.38 -5.32
CA HIS A 178 5.63 1.32 -4.51
C HIS A 178 4.84 1.93 -3.33
N PRO A 179 5.28 1.81 -2.07
CA PRO A 179 4.47 2.11 -0.88
C PRO A 179 3.89 3.53 -0.85
N GLU A 180 4.60 4.51 -1.43
CA GLU A 180 4.20 5.92 -1.41
C GLU A 180 3.59 6.47 -2.72
N THR A 181 3.30 5.63 -3.72
CA THR A 181 2.48 6.06 -4.87
C THR A 181 1.01 5.87 -4.56
N ARG A 182 0.15 6.65 -5.23
CA ARG A 182 -1.31 6.47 -5.15
C ARG A 182 -1.79 5.55 -6.28
N VAL A 183 -2.80 4.74 -6.02
CA VAL A 183 -3.52 3.98 -7.04
C VAL A 183 -4.98 4.40 -7.03
N LEU A 184 -5.46 4.88 -8.17
CA LEU A 184 -6.86 5.19 -8.40
C LEU A 184 -7.45 4.01 -9.18
N ARG A 185 -8.48 3.37 -8.63
CA ARG A 185 -9.09 2.17 -9.20
C ARG A 185 -10.50 2.48 -9.68
N LEU A 186 -10.81 2.11 -10.92
CA LEU A 186 -12.15 2.17 -11.48
C LEU A 186 -12.72 0.75 -11.55
N THR A 187 -13.21 0.24 -10.42
CA THR A 187 -13.58 -1.18 -10.27
C THR A 187 -14.95 -1.55 -10.89
N SER A 188 -15.62 -0.59 -11.53
CA SER A 188 -16.88 -0.80 -12.25
C SER A 188 -16.92 -0.01 -13.56
N PHE A 189 -17.74 -0.48 -14.50
CA PHE A 189 -18.04 0.29 -15.71
C PHE A 189 -18.87 1.55 -15.40
N PRO A 190 -18.78 2.58 -16.25
CA PRO A 190 -19.70 3.73 -16.22
C PRO A 190 -21.16 3.30 -16.31
N LYS A 191 -22.08 4.06 -15.70
CA LYS A 191 -23.52 3.74 -15.65
C LYS A 191 -24.18 3.61 -17.02
N ASP A 192 -23.71 4.38 -17.99
CA ASP A 192 -24.19 4.38 -19.39
C ASP A 192 -23.46 3.36 -20.28
N HIS A 193 -22.53 2.60 -19.71
CA HIS A 193 -21.87 1.50 -20.41
C HIS A 193 -22.86 0.35 -20.60
N LYS A 194 -23.12 0.00 -21.85
CA LYS A 194 -23.97 -1.13 -22.22
C LYS A 194 -23.13 -2.20 -22.88
N THR A 195 -23.41 -3.46 -22.55
CA THR A 195 -22.75 -4.64 -23.12
C THR A 195 -22.92 -4.74 -24.63
N GLU A 196 -24.02 -4.23 -25.19
CA GLU A 196 -24.27 -4.15 -26.64
C GLU A 196 -23.28 -3.24 -27.41
N HIS A 197 -22.53 -2.38 -26.72
CA HIS A 197 -21.48 -1.55 -27.33
C HIS A 197 -20.12 -2.26 -27.42
N GLN A 198 -20.01 -3.49 -26.95
CA GLN A 198 -18.76 -4.27 -26.99
C GLN A 198 -18.62 -4.90 -28.38
N ALA A 199 -17.70 -4.36 -29.19
CA ALA A 199 -17.33 -4.95 -30.47
C ALA A 199 -16.70 -6.34 -30.27
N GLU A 200 -16.80 -7.20 -31.29
CA GLU A 200 -16.16 -8.52 -31.31
C GLU A 200 -14.66 -8.42 -30.96
N GLY A 201 -14.22 -9.20 -29.97
CA GLY A 201 -12.85 -9.18 -29.44
C GLY A 201 -12.62 -8.24 -28.24
N THR A 202 -13.63 -7.50 -27.78
CA THR A 202 -13.56 -6.76 -26.51
C THR A 202 -13.65 -7.74 -25.34
N ASN A 203 -12.73 -7.69 -24.37
CA ASN A 203 -12.90 -8.44 -23.13
C ASN A 203 -14.11 -7.88 -22.37
N VAL A 204 -15.07 -8.74 -22.06
CA VAL A 204 -16.33 -8.39 -21.41
C VAL A 204 -16.30 -8.62 -19.90
N ALA A 205 -15.21 -9.18 -19.39
CA ALA A 205 -15.05 -9.50 -17.97
C ALA A 205 -15.10 -8.24 -17.10
N THR A 206 -15.58 -8.42 -15.87
CA THR A 206 -15.58 -7.37 -14.86
C THR A 206 -14.15 -7.07 -14.38
N TYR A 207 -13.95 -5.96 -13.66
CA TYR A 207 -12.61 -5.52 -13.22
C TYR A 207 -11.79 -6.64 -12.54
N PHE A 208 -12.36 -7.36 -11.58
CA PHE A 208 -11.64 -8.39 -10.81
C PHE A 208 -11.39 -9.70 -11.58
N ASP A 209 -12.01 -9.84 -12.75
CA ASP A 209 -11.88 -11.01 -13.62
C ASP A 209 -10.91 -10.76 -14.79
N ARG A 210 -10.43 -9.52 -14.95
CA ARG A 210 -9.40 -9.16 -15.93
C ARG A 210 -8.01 -9.33 -15.32
N GLY A 211 -7.14 -10.07 -16.01
CA GLY A 211 -5.80 -10.39 -15.51
C GLY A 211 -4.97 -9.17 -15.14
N TRP A 212 -4.91 -8.14 -16.00
CA TRP A 212 -4.18 -6.91 -15.70
C TRP A 212 -4.78 -6.12 -14.54
N CYS A 213 -6.10 -5.86 -14.55
CA CYS A 213 -6.76 -5.16 -13.44
C CYS A 213 -6.61 -5.90 -12.10
N TYR A 214 -6.74 -7.23 -12.11
CA TYR A 214 -6.50 -8.08 -10.95
C TYR A 214 -5.07 -7.94 -10.42
N THR A 215 -4.09 -7.91 -11.32
CA THR A 215 -2.66 -7.74 -10.97
C THR A 215 -2.37 -6.36 -10.39
N GLU A 216 -2.86 -5.31 -11.03
CA GLU A 216 -2.71 -3.93 -10.57
C GLU A 216 -3.33 -3.73 -9.19
N ASN A 217 -4.51 -4.32 -8.94
CA ASN A 217 -5.15 -4.34 -7.64
C ASN A 217 -4.31 -5.10 -6.59
N ALA A 218 -3.70 -6.23 -6.97
CA ALA A 218 -2.84 -7.01 -6.10
C ALA A 218 -1.55 -6.26 -5.74
N TRP A 219 -0.90 -5.60 -6.71
CA TRP A 219 0.25 -4.71 -6.46
C TRP A 219 -0.10 -3.55 -5.54
N ALA A 220 -1.23 -2.87 -5.81
CA ALA A 220 -1.71 -1.77 -4.99
C ALA A 220 -2.01 -2.18 -3.54
N SER A 221 -2.16 -3.48 -3.29
CA SER A 221 -2.49 -4.03 -1.98
C SER A 221 -1.28 -4.53 -1.20
N LEU A 222 -0.10 -4.66 -1.83
CA LEU A 222 1.11 -5.22 -1.21
C LEU A 222 1.52 -4.45 0.05
N THR A 223 1.95 -3.20 -0.07
CA THR A 223 2.55 -2.44 1.05
C THR A 223 1.85 -1.13 1.36
N LYS A 224 1.07 -0.61 0.41
CA LYS A 224 0.47 0.74 0.50
C LYS A 224 -0.47 0.88 1.68
N SER A 225 -0.48 2.06 2.29
CA SER A 225 -1.54 2.45 3.22
C SER A 225 -2.91 2.49 2.51
N GLY A 226 -4.00 2.22 3.27
CA GLY A 226 -5.38 2.42 2.81
C GLY A 226 -5.58 3.73 2.06
N ARG A 227 -5.07 4.83 2.62
CA ARG A 227 -5.20 6.18 2.07
C ARG A 227 -4.63 6.37 0.66
N LEU A 228 -3.80 5.44 0.17
CA LEU A 228 -3.14 5.52 -1.13
C LEU A 228 -3.75 4.59 -2.19
N SER A 229 -4.76 3.78 -1.86
CA SER A 229 -5.46 2.93 -2.84
C SER A 229 -6.95 3.25 -2.81
N LEU A 230 -7.41 4.06 -3.76
CA LEU A 230 -8.75 4.63 -3.77
C LEU A 230 -9.60 3.95 -4.85
N ASP A 231 -10.73 3.35 -4.45
CA ASP A 231 -11.74 2.87 -5.39
C ASP A 231 -12.73 3.99 -5.73
N LEU A 232 -12.55 4.55 -6.93
CA LEU A 232 -13.38 5.65 -7.42
C LEU A 232 -14.81 5.20 -7.73
N ARG A 233 -15.12 3.89 -7.78
CA ARG A 233 -16.50 3.40 -7.87
C ARG A 233 -17.37 3.94 -6.75
N LEU A 234 -16.81 4.14 -5.56
CA LEU A 234 -17.54 4.55 -4.37
C LEU A 234 -17.96 6.03 -4.40
N MET A 235 -17.38 6.83 -5.30
CA MET A 235 -17.76 8.23 -5.47
C MET A 235 -19.24 8.38 -5.87
N ARG A 236 -19.90 9.41 -5.33
CA ARG A 236 -21.25 9.82 -5.72
C ARG A 236 -21.17 10.92 -6.77
N ASP A 237 -22.01 10.81 -7.80
CA ASP A 237 -21.92 11.68 -8.98
C ASP A 237 -22.25 13.15 -8.65
N GLU A 238 -23.17 13.41 -7.71
CA GLU A 238 -23.60 14.75 -7.30
C GLU A 238 -22.78 15.37 -6.15
N GLU A 239 -21.90 14.59 -5.51
CA GLU A 239 -21.18 15.02 -4.30
C GLU A 239 -19.89 15.77 -4.65
N GLU A 240 -19.62 16.92 -4.03
CA GLU A 240 -18.29 17.53 -4.08
C GLU A 240 -17.40 16.94 -2.96
N TYR A 241 -16.18 16.55 -3.32
CA TYR A 241 -15.25 15.93 -2.39
C TYR A 241 -14.10 16.88 -2.07
N SER A 242 -13.72 16.97 -0.79
CA SER A 242 -12.40 17.42 -0.38
C SER A 242 -11.42 16.26 -0.45
N CYS A 243 -10.12 16.52 -0.25
CA CYS A 243 -9.12 15.45 -0.19
C CYS A 243 -9.46 14.42 0.89
N VAL A 244 -9.84 14.90 2.08
CA VAL A 244 -10.18 14.05 3.24
C VAL A 244 -11.44 13.22 2.98
N SER A 245 -12.53 13.83 2.50
CA SER A 245 -13.78 13.09 2.28
C SER A 245 -13.67 12.11 1.10
N LEU A 246 -12.87 12.42 0.07
CA LEU A 246 -12.57 11.49 -1.01
C LEU A 246 -11.87 10.25 -0.48
N VAL A 247 -10.79 10.43 0.30
CA VAL A 247 -10.01 9.33 0.86
C VAL A 247 -10.87 8.49 1.80
N ASP A 248 -11.61 9.12 2.72
CA ASP A 248 -12.47 8.38 3.65
C ASP A 248 -13.54 7.55 2.92
N GLU A 249 -14.18 8.09 1.88
CA GLU A 249 -15.17 7.33 1.09
C GLU A 249 -14.51 6.23 0.25
N CYS A 250 -13.47 6.56 -0.53
CA CYS A 250 -12.93 5.67 -1.56
C CYS A 250 -12.00 4.57 -1.01
N THR A 251 -11.71 4.57 0.29
CA THR A 251 -10.95 3.50 0.97
C THR A 251 -11.83 2.42 1.59
N LYS A 252 -13.14 2.68 1.75
CA LYS A 252 -14.08 1.77 2.40
C LYS A 252 -14.51 0.64 1.47
N GLY A 253 -13.77 -0.47 1.50
CA GLY A 253 -14.07 -1.65 0.69
C GLY A 253 -13.47 -1.58 -0.71
N GLY A 254 -14.25 -1.90 -1.74
CA GLY A 254 -13.76 -1.84 -3.13
C GLY A 254 -12.83 -2.98 -3.53
N GLY A 255 -12.91 -4.15 -2.89
CA GLY A 255 -12.19 -5.36 -3.29
C GLY A 255 -10.66 -5.31 -3.09
N ARG A 256 -10.18 -4.40 -2.23
CA ARG A 256 -8.79 -4.45 -1.76
C ARG A 256 -8.62 -5.66 -0.83
N ARG A 257 -7.74 -6.58 -1.19
CA ARG A 257 -7.46 -7.81 -0.43
C ARG A 257 -6.06 -7.74 0.19
N PRO A 258 -5.77 -8.50 1.24
CA PRO A 258 -4.40 -8.66 1.72
C PRO A 258 -3.44 -9.16 0.63
N PRO A 259 -2.12 -9.04 0.82
CA PRO A 259 -1.13 -9.64 -0.07
C PRO A 259 -1.36 -11.15 -0.25
N LEU A 260 -1.09 -11.67 -1.44
CA LEU A 260 -1.09 -13.10 -1.73
C LEU A 260 0.35 -13.59 -1.82
N LEU A 261 0.61 -14.82 -1.40
CA LEU A 261 1.86 -15.46 -1.78
C LEU A 261 1.92 -15.57 -3.31
N PRO A 262 3.11 -15.47 -3.94
CA PRO A 262 3.24 -15.57 -5.39
C PRO A 262 2.59 -16.83 -5.99
N SER A 263 2.62 -17.96 -5.28
CA SER A 263 1.95 -19.20 -5.68
C SER A 263 0.42 -19.11 -5.66
N GLN A 264 -0.16 -18.44 -4.66
CA GLN A 264 -1.59 -18.24 -4.55
C GLN A 264 -2.08 -17.25 -5.62
N PHE A 265 -1.33 -16.16 -5.82
CA PHE A 265 -1.60 -15.21 -6.90
C PHE A 265 -1.61 -15.90 -8.27
N ALA A 266 -0.59 -16.72 -8.56
CA ALA A 266 -0.52 -17.46 -9.82
C ALA A 266 -1.73 -18.40 -10.00
N ALA A 267 -2.14 -19.10 -8.94
CA ALA A 267 -3.31 -19.98 -8.98
C ALA A 267 -4.62 -19.21 -9.24
N GLU A 268 -4.83 -18.05 -8.61
CA GLU A 268 -6.01 -17.22 -8.87
C GLU A 268 -5.97 -16.61 -10.28
N LEU A 269 -4.78 -16.25 -10.78
CA LEU A 269 -4.58 -15.67 -12.12
C LEU A 269 -5.03 -16.61 -13.25
N GLU A 270 -4.97 -17.93 -13.04
CA GLU A 270 -5.39 -18.91 -14.04
C GLU A 270 -6.85 -18.77 -14.46
N THR A 271 -7.69 -18.27 -13.55
CA THR A 271 -9.13 -18.04 -13.78
C THR A 271 -9.42 -16.70 -14.48
N LYS A 272 -8.41 -15.85 -14.67
CA LYS A 272 -8.58 -14.48 -15.16
C LYS A 272 -8.46 -14.39 -16.69
N SER A 273 -9.17 -13.43 -17.27
CA SER A 273 -9.20 -13.20 -18.71
C SER A 273 -8.20 -12.12 -19.13
N PHE A 274 -7.53 -12.35 -20.26
CA PHE A 274 -6.66 -11.37 -20.91
C PHE A 274 -7.21 -11.03 -22.29
N THR A 275 -7.14 -9.75 -22.66
CA THR A 275 -7.42 -9.29 -24.03
C THR A 275 -6.27 -9.67 -24.95
N ASN A 276 -6.57 -10.14 -26.16
CA ASN A 276 -5.65 -10.30 -27.32
C ASN A 276 -5.03 -11.68 -27.59
N GLY A 277 -5.57 -12.78 -27.05
CA GLY A 277 -5.15 -14.15 -27.44
C GLY A 277 -3.70 -14.51 -27.10
N LYS A 278 -2.93 -13.57 -26.54
CA LYS A 278 -1.63 -13.76 -25.93
C LYS A 278 -1.84 -14.11 -24.47
N ASP A 279 -1.27 -15.24 -24.06
CA ASP A 279 -1.27 -15.64 -22.66
C ASP A 279 -0.22 -14.82 -21.89
N ASP A 280 -0.64 -13.68 -21.35
CA ASP A 280 0.23 -12.82 -20.53
C ASP A 280 0.41 -13.38 -19.09
N LYS A 281 -0.25 -14.49 -18.71
CA LYS A 281 -0.17 -15.05 -17.35
C LYS A 281 1.27 -15.34 -16.89
N PRO A 282 2.17 -15.93 -17.70
CA PRO A 282 3.54 -16.18 -17.27
C PRO A 282 4.32 -14.88 -17.02
N LEU A 283 4.09 -13.85 -17.85
CA LEU A 283 4.69 -12.53 -17.67
C LEU A 283 4.19 -11.89 -16.37
N VAL A 284 2.88 -11.86 -16.18
CA VAL A 284 2.22 -11.25 -15.02
C VAL A 284 2.60 -11.97 -13.72
N THR A 285 2.66 -13.29 -13.72
CA THR A 285 3.10 -14.09 -12.56
C THR A 285 4.52 -13.71 -12.15
N ARG A 286 5.43 -13.58 -13.11
CA ARG A 286 6.80 -13.15 -12.86
C ARG A 286 6.85 -11.72 -12.31
N LEU A 287 6.17 -10.77 -12.95
CA LEU A 287 6.15 -9.37 -12.49
C LEU A 287 5.53 -9.22 -11.10
N TYR A 288 4.51 -10.02 -10.76
CA TYR A 288 3.95 -10.04 -9.41
C TYR A 288 4.95 -10.55 -8.38
N LYS A 289 5.61 -11.68 -8.68
CA LYS A 289 6.64 -12.25 -7.81
C LYS A 289 7.78 -11.26 -7.57
N ASP A 290 8.29 -10.64 -8.63
CA ASP A 290 9.39 -9.67 -8.54
C ASP A 290 8.99 -8.49 -7.63
N ALA A 291 7.79 -7.92 -7.82
CA ALA A 291 7.28 -6.84 -6.98
C ALA A 291 7.03 -7.27 -5.52
N PHE A 292 6.56 -8.50 -5.31
CA PHE A 292 6.35 -9.06 -3.97
C PHE A 292 7.68 -9.18 -3.23
N GLU A 293 8.72 -9.74 -3.85
CA GLU A 293 10.05 -9.87 -3.23
C GLU A 293 10.72 -8.51 -3.01
N GLU A 294 10.57 -7.58 -3.97
CA GLU A 294 11.23 -6.27 -3.92
C GLU A 294 10.59 -5.30 -2.94
N GLN A 295 9.26 -5.25 -2.89
CA GLN A 295 8.52 -4.26 -2.10
C GLN A 295 7.98 -4.86 -0.80
N PHE A 296 7.31 -6.02 -0.86
CA PHE A 296 6.75 -6.64 0.34
C PHE A 296 7.83 -7.32 1.18
N GLY A 297 8.78 -8.02 0.56
CA GLY A 297 9.87 -8.70 1.26
C GLY A 297 10.80 -7.77 2.07
N LYS A 298 10.84 -6.48 1.72
CA LYS A 298 11.62 -5.44 2.41
C LYS A 298 10.78 -4.53 3.30
N ALA A 299 9.47 -4.76 3.39
CA ALA A 299 8.59 -3.90 4.16
C ALA A 299 8.91 -3.97 5.65
N THR A 300 9.22 -2.82 6.25
CA THR A 300 9.40 -2.69 7.70
C THR A 300 8.10 -2.32 8.42
N GLU A 301 7.13 -1.80 7.67
CA GLU A 301 5.87 -1.27 8.18
C GLU A 301 4.75 -1.62 7.20
N LEU A 302 3.63 -2.12 7.72
CA LEU A 302 2.42 -2.39 6.95
C LEU A 302 1.21 -1.75 7.63
N ARG A 303 0.62 -0.74 6.97
CA ARG A 303 -0.57 -0.02 7.45
C ARG A 303 -1.86 -0.45 6.74
N TYR A 304 -2.52 -1.47 7.28
CA TYR A 304 -3.79 -2.01 6.79
C TYR A 304 -4.97 -1.62 7.69
N VAL A 305 -5.08 -0.33 8.01
CA VAL A 305 -6.10 0.22 8.90
C VAL A 305 -7.34 0.65 8.10
N ARG A 306 -8.55 0.44 8.66
CA ARG A 306 -9.84 0.86 8.07
C ARG A 306 -10.17 0.26 6.70
N LEU A 307 -9.76 -0.97 6.44
CA LEU A 307 -10.04 -1.64 5.16
C LEU A 307 -11.35 -2.44 5.18
N GLY A 308 -11.99 -2.56 6.34
CA GLY A 308 -13.19 -3.38 6.54
C GLY A 308 -12.89 -4.88 6.50
N TRP A 309 -11.63 -5.27 6.67
CA TRP A 309 -11.16 -6.65 6.65
C TRP A 309 -11.72 -7.47 7.82
N GLY A 310 -12.20 -8.67 7.55
CA GLY A 310 -12.68 -9.61 8.56
C GLY A 310 -11.73 -10.78 8.79
N ASP A 311 -12.26 -11.87 9.33
CA ASP A 311 -11.49 -13.07 9.67
C ASP A 311 -10.83 -13.73 8.45
N ALA A 312 -11.48 -13.71 7.29
CA ALA A 312 -10.92 -14.25 6.04
C ALA A 312 -9.67 -13.49 5.59
N GLU A 313 -9.70 -12.15 5.66
CA GLU A 313 -8.54 -11.32 5.32
C GLU A 313 -7.43 -11.44 6.38
N ALA A 314 -7.78 -11.53 7.66
CA ALA A 314 -6.82 -11.80 8.73
C ALA A 314 -6.09 -13.15 8.51
N ALA A 315 -6.82 -14.19 8.10
CA ALA A 315 -6.23 -15.50 7.77
C ALA A 315 -5.27 -15.41 6.57
N GLN A 316 -5.56 -14.55 5.60
CA GLN A 316 -4.67 -14.32 4.46
C GLN A 316 -3.38 -13.57 4.88
N VAL A 317 -3.48 -12.54 5.73
CA VAL A 317 -2.31 -11.90 6.34
C VAL A 317 -1.49 -12.92 7.14
N ALA A 318 -2.15 -13.76 7.93
CA ALA A 318 -1.53 -14.83 8.70
C ALA A 318 -0.76 -15.83 7.81
N ALA A 319 -1.32 -16.22 6.67
CA ALA A 319 -0.64 -17.10 5.72
C ALA A 319 0.66 -16.49 5.18
N VAL A 320 0.66 -15.19 4.89
CA VAL A 320 1.85 -14.48 4.43
C VAL A 320 2.91 -14.38 5.54
N LEU A 321 2.53 -14.03 6.77
CA LEU A 321 3.46 -14.01 7.91
C LEU A 321 4.05 -15.41 8.17
N ALA A 322 3.20 -16.44 8.20
CA ALA A 322 3.60 -17.83 8.42
C ALA A 322 4.58 -18.37 7.38
N SER A 323 4.65 -17.77 6.18
CA SER A 323 5.57 -18.16 5.13
C SER A 323 6.99 -17.60 5.31
N GLY A 324 7.19 -16.64 6.22
CA GLY A 324 8.45 -15.92 6.38
C GLY A 324 8.70 -14.85 5.31
N ALA A 325 7.68 -14.50 4.51
CA ALA A 325 7.78 -13.51 3.44
C ALA A 325 7.99 -12.06 3.89
N ALA A 326 7.84 -11.77 5.19
CA ALA A 326 8.00 -10.43 5.76
C ALA A 326 9.10 -10.40 6.85
N PRO A 327 10.36 -10.74 6.52
CA PRO A 327 11.43 -10.95 7.51
C PRO A 327 11.85 -9.65 8.23
N ASP A 328 11.64 -8.50 7.58
CA ASP A 328 12.03 -7.18 8.08
C ASP A 328 10.89 -6.38 8.74
N LEU A 329 9.68 -6.96 8.79
CA LEU A 329 8.51 -6.31 9.36
C LEU A 329 8.71 -6.00 10.85
N LYS A 330 8.60 -4.72 11.20
CA LYS A 330 8.65 -4.19 12.56
C LYS A 330 7.29 -3.74 13.05
N GLU A 331 6.45 -3.22 12.17
CA GLU A 331 5.19 -2.60 12.55
C GLU A 331 4.05 -3.13 11.68
N LEU A 332 3.04 -3.73 12.32
CA LEU A 332 1.85 -4.23 11.65
C LEU A 332 0.60 -3.57 12.22
N TYR A 333 -0.05 -2.75 11.40
CA TYR A 333 -1.29 -2.07 11.77
C TYR A 333 -2.49 -2.68 11.07
N LEU A 334 -3.35 -3.33 11.86
CA LEU A 334 -4.59 -4.02 11.44
C LEU A 334 -5.83 -3.47 12.17
N GLY A 335 -5.72 -2.30 12.80
CA GLY A 335 -6.80 -1.73 13.58
C GLY A 335 -7.93 -1.12 12.74
N TYR A 336 -9.05 -0.82 13.39
CA TYR A 336 -10.27 -0.31 12.76
C TYR A 336 -10.79 -1.21 11.63
N ASN A 337 -10.64 -2.52 11.78
CA ASN A 337 -11.17 -3.52 10.87
C ASN A 337 -12.32 -4.28 11.55
N GLN A 338 -12.66 -5.46 11.04
CA GLN A 338 -13.75 -6.30 11.51
C GLN A 338 -13.25 -7.69 11.93
N ILE A 339 -11.98 -7.78 12.35
CA ILE A 339 -11.33 -9.03 12.74
C ILE A 339 -11.94 -9.53 14.06
N GLY A 340 -12.48 -10.74 14.07
CA GLY A 340 -13.03 -11.43 15.23
C GLY A 340 -12.04 -12.41 15.86
N ASP A 341 -12.58 -13.31 16.70
CA ASP A 341 -11.79 -14.34 17.37
C ASP A 341 -11.13 -15.32 16.39
N GLU A 342 -11.81 -15.69 15.29
CA GLU A 342 -11.29 -16.63 14.29
C GLU A 342 -10.08 -16.03 13.55
N GLY A 343 -10.17 -14.78 13.11
CA GLY A 343 -9.08 -14.05 12.48
C GLY A 343 -7.92 -13.82 13.44
N CYS A 344 -8.21 -13.49 14.71
CA CYS A 344 -7.16 -13.34 15.72
C CYS A 344 -6.45 -14.68 16.01
N ASN A 345 -7.19 -15.79 16.07
CA ASN A 345 -6.63 -17.12 16.26
C ASN A 345 -5.71 -17.51 15.10
N THR A 346 -6.11 -17.28 13.84
CA THR A 346 -5.24 -17.56 12.68
C THR A 346 -3.97 -16.70 12.69
N LEU A 347 -4.07 -15.42 13.02
CA LEU A 347 -2.91 -14.53 13.22
C LEU A 347 -1.99 -15.04 14.34
N ALA A 348 -2.55 -15.44 15.48
CA ALA A 348 -1.79 -15.99 16.59
C ALA A 348 -1.04 -17.27 16.20
N ALA A 349 -1.72 -18.22 15.55
CA ALA A 349 -1.11 -19.44 15.06
C ALA A 349 0.03 -19.17 14.06
N ALA A 350 -0.10 -18.14 13.23
CA ALA A 350 0.98 -17.71 12.34
C ALA A 350 2.16 -17.09 13.10
N LEU A 351 1.91 -16.23 14.10
CA LEU A 351 2.96 -15.62 14.92
C LEU A 351 3.73 -16.65 15.76
N GLY A 352 3.07 -17.73 16.18
CA GLY A 352 3.69 -18.84 16.91
C GLY A 352 4.60 -19.73 16.04
N LYS A 353 4.52 -19.62 14.70
CA LYS A 353 5.46 -20.33 13.83
C LYS A 353 6.85 -19.72 13.90
N GLU A 354 7.85 -20.60 14.02
CA GLU A 354 9.24 -20.20 14.03
C GLU A 354 9.59 -19.36 12.79
N GLY A 355 10.14 -18.16 13.01
CA GLY A 355 10.60 -17.28 11.94
C GLY A 355 9.52 -16.49 11.20
N ALA A 356 8.24 -16.55 11.59
CA ALA A 356 7.16 -15.85 10.87
C ALA A 356 7.26 -14.31 10.94
N ALA A 357 7.58 -13.75 12.11
CA ALA A 357 7.68 -12.30 12.33
C ALA A 357 8.82 -11.97 13.33
N PRO A 358 10.08 -12.24 12.97
CA PRO A 358 11.20 -12.21 13.92
C PRO A 358 11.59 -10.80 14.38
N ARG A 359 11.17 -9.78 13.64
CA ARG A 359 11.50 -8.36 13.88
C ARG A 359 10.30 -7.52 14.33
N LEU A 360 9.13 -8.12 14.48
CA LEU A 360 7.91 -7.39 14.85
C LEU A 360 8.06 -6.76 16.23
N GLU A 361 7.95 -5.44 16.30
CA GLU A 361 8.05 -4.60 17.49
C GLU A 361 6.70 -4.00 17.88
N GLU A 362 5.81 -3.74 16.91
CA GLU A 362 4.48 -3.17 17.14
C GLU A 362 3.40 -3.99 16.43
N LEU A 363 2.37 -4.37 17.19
CA LEU A 363 1.17 -5.01 16.66
C LEU A 363 -0.06 -4.20 17.10
N TYR A 364 -0.72 -3.57 16.12
CA TYR A 364 -1.90 -2.74 16.36
C TYR A 364 -3.16 -3.45 15.87
N LEU A 365 -3.94 -3.98 16.81
CA LEU A 365 -5.18 -4.73 16.60
C LEU A 365 -6.42 -4.01 17.17
N SER A 366 -6.28 -2.75 17.58
CA SER A 366 -7.33 -1.97 18.20
C SER A 366 -8.55 -1.78 17.31
N TYR A 367 -9.72 -1.56 17.92
CA TYR A 367 -10.97 -1.29 17.22
C TYR A 367 -11.32 -2.38 16.20
N ASN A 368 -11.23 -3.63 16.63
CA ASN A 368 -11.70 -4.82 15.93
C ASN A 368 -12.83 -5.47 16.75
N LYS A 369 -13.15 -6.74 16.49
CA LYS A 369 -14.18 -7.54 17.16
C LYS A 369 -13.58 -8.72 17.94
N ILE A 370 -12.33 -8.58 18.41
CA ILE A 370 -11.62 -9.64 19.12
C ILE A 370 -12.21 -9.78 20.52
N GLY A 371 -12.59 -10.99 20.90
CA GLY A 371 -13.08 -11.36 22.21
C GLY A 371 -12.04 -12.06 23.07
N ASP A 372 -12.51 -12.71 24.13
CA ASP A 372 -11.65 -13.43 25.06
C ASP A 372 -10.93 -14.61 24.39
N GLU A 373 -11.56 -15.30 23.43
CA GLU A 373 -10.96 -16.47 22.79
C GLU A 373 -9.82 -16.09 21.83
N GLY A 374 -9.98 -15.02 21.05
CA GLY A 374 -8.90 -14.48 20.22
C GLY A 374 -7.74 -13.97 21.07
N CYS A 375 -8.04 -13.28 22.18
CA CYS A 375 -7.01 -12.82 23.14
C CYS A 375 -6.23 -14.00 23.76
N LYS A 376 -6.92 -15.09 24.15
CA LYS A 376 -6.28 -16.32 24.65
C LYS A 376 -5.38 -16.96 23.58
N ALA A 377 -5.83 -17.02 22.33
CA ALA A 377 -5.02 -17.57 21.24
C ALA A 377 -3.74 -16.75 21.03
N LEU A 378 -3.85 -15.41 20.96
CA LEU A 378 -2.70 -14.51 20.86
C LEU A 378 -1.74 -14.70 22.03
N THR A 379 -2.29 -14.81 23.25
CA THR A 379 -1.51 -15.05 24.46
C THR A 379 -0.75 -16.38 24.43
N ALA A 380 -1.38 -17.45 23.94
CA ALA A 380 -0.74 -18.75 23.78
C ALA A 380 0.45 -18.68 22.81
N ALA A 381 0.28 -18.01 21.66
CA ALA A 381 1.36 -17.81 20.70
C ALA A 381 2.54 -17.01 21.29
N LEU A 382 2.27 -15.98 22.09
CA LEU A 382 3.32 -15.21 22.77
C LEU A 382 4.05 -16.03 23.85
N LYS A 383 3.36 -16.96 24.51
CA LYS A 383 3.96 -17.90 25.47
C LYS A 383 4.87 -18.92 24.78
N GLU A 384 4.52 -19.34 23.56
CA GLU A 384 5.32 -20.24 22.73
C GLU A 384 6.52 -19.55 22.04
N GLY A 385 6.75 -18.26 22.33
CA GLY A 385 7.88 -17.50 21.80
C GLY A 385 7.60 -16.75 20.50
N GLY A 386 6.33 -16.67 20.09
CA GLY A 386 5.90 -15.84 18.98
C GLY A 386 6.20 -14.35 19.20
N ALA A 387 6.56 -13.65 18.13
CA ALA A 387 6.90 -12.22 18.13
C ALA A 387 7.86 -11.80 19.28
N PRO A 388 9.08 -12.37 19.35
CA PRO A 388 9.99 -12.21 20.51
C PRO A 388 10.46 -10.76 20.76
N ARG A 389 10.35 -9.89 19.74
CA ARG A 389 10.74 -8.48 19.80
C ARG A 389 9.57 -7.53 20.01
N LEU A 390 8.35 -8.03 20.24
CA LEU A 390 7.17 -7.20 20.40
C LEU A 390 7.32 -6.29 21.62
N LYS A 391 7.31 -4.98 21.40
CA LYS A 391 7.43 -3.92 22.40
C LYS A 391 6.08 -3.28 22.71
N MET A 392 5.20 -3.19 21.71
CA MET A 392 3.90 -2.53 21.85
C MET A 392 2.79 -3.39 21.27
N LEU A 393 1.75 -3.61 22.07
CA LEU A 393 0.56 -4.36 21.69
C LEU A 393 -0.68 -3.51 21.98
N TYR A 394 -1.47 -3.27 20.94
CA TYR A 394 -2.69 -2.47 21.02
C TYR A 394 -3.92 -3.34 20.76
N LEU A 395 -4.80 -3.41 21.75
CA LEU A 395 -5.99 -4.25 21.79
C LEU A 395 -7.23 -3.48 22.28
N GLU A 396 -7.13 -2.17 22.54
CA GLU A 396 -8.26 -1.35 22.95
C GLU A 396 -9.36 -1.27 21.87
N GLY A 397 -10.60 -1.00 22.27
CA GLY A 397 -11.72 -0.95 21.33
C GLY A 397 -12.15 -2.32 20.77
N ASN A 398 -11.61 -3.43 21.31
CA ASN A 398 -12.11 -4.78 21.09
C ASN A 398 -13.13 -5.21 22.16
N THR A 399 -13.67 -6.42 22.05
CA THR A 399 -14.63 -7.02 22.99
C THR A 399 -13.96 -7.96 24.02
N ILE A 400 -12.69 -7.72 24.35
CA ILE A 400 -11.91 -8.51 25.33
C ILE A 400 -12.38 -8.17 26.75
N GLY A 401 -12.87 -9.17 27.47
CA GLY A 401 -13.29 -9.08 28.86
C GLY A 401 -12.21 -9.50 29.85
N ASP A 402 -12.65 -9.69 31.10
CA ASP A 402 -11.77 -10.07 32.20
C ASP A 402 -11.13 -11.44 31.99
N HIS A 403 -11.82 -12.39 31.35
CA HIS A 403 -11.26 -13.73 31.13
C HIS A 403 -10.07 -13.70 30.17
N GLY A 404 -10.16 -12.95 29.06
CA GLY A 404 -9.03 -12.75 28.14
C GLY A 404 -7.88 -12.00 28.81
N CYS A 405 -8.18 -10.93 29.54
CA CYS A 405 -7.16 -10.14 30.24
C CYS A 405 -6.46 -10.91 31.37
N LYS A 406 -7.16 -11.80 32.08
CA LYS A 406 -6.57 -12.70 33.08
C LYS A 406 -5.67 -13.75 32.45
N ALA A 407 -6.02 -14.27 31.28
CA ALA A 407 -5.14 -15.18 30.52
C ALA A 407 -3.84 -14.47 30.12
N LEU A 408 -3.96 -13.24 29.60
CA LEU A 408 -2.80 -12.40 29.28
C LEU A 408 -1.92 -12.14 30.51
N ALA A 409 -2.53 -11.81 31.66
CA ALA A 409 -1.80 -11.62 32.92
C ALA A 409 -1.00 -12.87 33.33
N ALA A 410 -1.63 -14.04 33.30
CA ALA A 410 -0.98 -15.30 33.64
C ALA A 410 0.24 -15.59 32.75
N ALA A 411 0.10 -15.39 31.43
CA ALA A 411 1.21 -15.60 30.50
C ALA A 411 2.35 -14.59 30.70
N LEU A 412 2.04 -13.32 31.00
CA LEU A 412 3.07 -12.30 31.28
C LEU A 412 3.90 -12.65 32.53
N VAL A 413 3.25 -13.20 33.57
CA VAL A 413 3.92 -13.71 34.78
C VAL A 413 4.83 -14.90 34.45
N GLU A 414 4.40 -15.78 33.54
CA GLU A 414 5.20 -16.91 33.06
C GLU A 414 6.33 -16.52 32.08
N GLY A 415 6.48 -15.23 31.75
CA GLY A 415 7.56 -14.71 30.91
C GLY A 415 7.24 -14.58 29.42
N ALA A 416 5.97 -14.70 29.02
CA ALA A 416 5.54 -14.44 27.65
C ALA A 416 5.86 -12.98 27.23
N ALA A 417 6.08 -12.77 25.92
CA ALA A 417 6.41 -11.48 25.33
C ALA A 417 7.51 -10.72 26.11
N PRO A 418 8.76 -11.24 26.16
CA PRO A 418 9.82 -10.72 27.04
C PRO A 418 10.20 -9.26 26.75
N SER A 419 9.99 -8.79 25.52
CA SER A 419 10.32 -7.43 25.09
C SER A 419 9.19 -6.41 25.29
N LEU A 420 8.01 -6.84 25.76
CA LEU A 420 6.83 -5.99 25.84
C LEU A 420 7.04 -4.85 26.85
N LYS A 421 6.78 -3.62 26.42
CA LYS A 421 6.93 -2.39 27.20
C LYS A 421 5.61 -1.66 27.38
N THR A 422 4.71 -1.78 26.40
CA THR A 422 3.43 -1.08 26.40
C THR A 422 2.32 -2.03 25.97
N LEU A 423 1.24 -2.02 26.75
CA LEU A 423 0.02 -2.76 26.47
C LEU A 423 -1.17 -1.81 26.56
N PHE A 424 -1.94 -1.72 25.48
CA PHE A 424 -3.21 -1.00 25.47
C PHE A 424 -4.35 -2.00 25.36
N VAL A 425 -5.26 -1.99 26.34
CA VAL A 425 -6.41 -2.92 26.40
C VAL A 425 -7.56 -2.31 27.19
N GLY A 426 -8.79 -2.67 26.82
CA GLY A 426 -10.02 -2.16 27.42
C GLY A 426 -10.20 -2.54 28.89
N SER A 427 -10.33 -3.83 29.18
CA SER A 427 -10.44 -4.33 30.57
C SER A 427 -9.07 -4.38 31.26
N LYS A 428 -9.04 -4.02 32.55
CA LYS A 428 -7.83 -3.99 33.38
C LYS A 428 -8.09 -4.65 34.74
N PRO A 429 -8.32 -5.98 34.79
CA PRO A 429 -8.53 -6.69 36.05
C PRO A 429 -7.26 -6.59 36.94
N PRO A 430 -7.39 -6.69 38.27
CA PRO A 430 -6.26 -6.53 39.20
C PRO A 430 -5.05 -7.42 38.90
N GLU A 431 -5.28 -8.64 38.40
CA GLU A 431 -4.24 -9.58 37.99
C GLU A 431 -3.37 -9.02 36.87
N LEU A 432 -3.99 -8.39 35.86
CA LEU A 432 -3.26 -7.80 34.73
C LEU A 432 -2.49 -6.54 35.17
N VAL A 433 -3.10 -5.70 36.00
CA VAL A 433 -2.45 -4.50 36.55
C VAL A 433 -1.20 -4.90 37.35
N THR A 434 -1.32 -5.94 38.18
CA THR A 434 -0.20 -6.45 38.99
C THR A 434 0.91 -7.03 38.11
N ALA A 435 0.56 -7.90 37.16
CA ALA A 435 1.52 -8.48 36.22
C ALA A 435 2.28 -7.41 35.42
N CYS A 436 1.58 -6.39 34.91
CA CYS A 436 2.20 -5.28 34.19
C CYS A 436 3.15 -4.48 35.08
N LYS A 437 2.75 -4.16 36.32
CA LYS A 437 3.59 -3.43 37.27
C LYS A 437 4.87 -4.19 37.61
N GLU A 438 4.79 -5.49 37.87
CA GLU A 438 5.94 -6.34 38.17
C GLU A 438 6.90 -6.45 36.99
N ARG A 439 6.36 -6.48 35.77
CA ARG A 439 7.11 -6.52 34.51
C ARG A 439 7.61 -5.15 34.02
N GLY A 440 7.19 -4.04 34.65
CA GLY A 440 7.49 -2.69 34.17
C GLY A 440 6.80 -2.32 32.84
N ILE A 441 5.65 -2.94 32.54
CA ILE A 441 4.85 -2.69 31.34
C ILE A 441 3.91 -1.52 31.61
N TYR A 442 3.93 -0.52 30.74
CA TYR A 442 2.96 0.57 30.74
C TYR A 442 1.60 0.05 30.26
N LEU A 443 0.58 0.17 31.11
CA LEU A 443 -0.78 -0.30 30.87
C LEU A 443 -1.74 0.88 30.76
N ASP A 444 -2.26 1.16 29.58
CA ASP A 444 -3.13 2.32 29.35
C ASP A 444 -4.33 2.03 28.42
N LEU A 445 -5.23 2.99 28.28
CA LEU A 445 -6.23 3.08 27.22
C LEU A 445 -5.71 4.10 26.20
N TYR A 446 -5.25 3.65 25.04
CA TYR A 446 -4.89 4.59 23.98
C TYR A 446 -6.19 5.20 23.43
N ILE A 447 -6.32 6.53 23.51
CA ILE A 447 -7.35 7.26 22.78
C ILE A 447 -6.67 7.76 21.50
N ASP A 448 -6.91 7.07 20.38
CA ASP A 448 -6.37 7.51 19.11
C ASP A 448 -7.00 8.84 18.68
N ASN A 449 -6.26 9.93 18.88
CA ASN A 449 -6.67 11.27 18.45
C ASN A 449 -6.25 11.57 16.99
N SER A 450 -5.58 10.65 16.29
CA SER A 450 -5.13 10.84 14.89
C SER A 450 -6.27 10.76 13.85
N HIS A 451 -7.51 10.82 14.32
CA HIS A 451 -8.72 10.57 13.56
C HIS A 451 -9.75 11.71 13.64
N ARG A 452 -9.31 12.91 14.05
CA ARG A 452 -10.06 14.15 13.83
C ARG A 452 -9.80 14.72 12.45
#